data_AF-A0A2H0B369-F1
#
_entry.id   AF-A0A2H0B369-F1
#
_cell.length_a   1.000
_cell.length_b   1.000
_cell.length_c   1.000
_cell.angle_alpha   90.00
_cell.angle_beta   90.00
_cell.angle_gamma   90.00
#
_symmetry.space_group_name_H-M   'P 1'
#
loop_
_entity.id
_entity.type
_entity.pdbx_description
1 polymer ?
#
loop_
_entity_poly.entity_id
_entity_poly.type
_entity_poly.pdbx_seq_one_letter_code
_entity_poly.pdbx_strand_id
1 'polypeptide(L)' 'MVKWILGWSIAMGSGIAFLLALWGGITIVLAGGNPEKINEGKEVITSAVSGLLFILFSVFLLRFIGVDILGILTK' A
#
# COMPACT_ATOMS: atom_id res chain seq x y z
N MET A 1 6.40 22.00 3.60
CA MET A 1 7.35 20.88 3.69
C MET A 1 6.64 19.53 3.83
N VAL A 2 5.73 19.38 4.81
CA VAL A 2 5.02 18.11 5.09
C VAL A 2 4.20 17.57 3.90
N LYS A 3 3.48 18.44 3.16
CA LYS A 3 2.70 18.05 1.97
C LYS A 3 3.56 17.40 0.88
N TRP A 4 4.82 17.82 0.75
CA TRP A 4 5.74 17.30 -0.27
C TRP A 4 6.23 15.90 0.10
N ILE A 5 6.63 15.71 1.37
CA ILE A 5 7.05 14.41 1.90
C ILE A 5 5.89 13.41 1.83
N LEU A 6 4.69 13.80 2.27
CA LEU A 6 3.51 12.93 2.18
C LEU A 6 3.19 12.52 0.74
N GLY A 7 3.24 13.48 -0.20
CA GLY A 7 2.98 13.20 -1.61
C GLY A 7 3.94 12.18 -2.21
N TRP A 8 5.25 12.33 -1.95
CA TRP A 8 6.27 11.40 -2.43
C TRP A 8 6.18 10.03 -1.76
N SER A 9 5.94 9.97 -0.45
CA SER A 9 5.77 8.69 0.26
C SER A 9 4.57 7.90 -0.25
N ILE A 10 3.45 8.57 -0.52
CA ILE A 10 2.26 7.92 -1.08
C ILE A 10 2.55 7.45 -2.51
N ALA A 11 3.13 8.30 -3.36
CA ALA A 11 3.44 7.95 -4.75
C ALA A 11 4.39 6.73 -4.84
N MET A 12 5.46 6.73 -4.03
CA MET A 12 6.40 5.61 -3.98
C MET A 12 5.77 4.36 -3.37
N GLY A 13 5.02 4.49 -2.28
CA GLY A 13 4.36 3.37 -1.61
C GLY A 13 3.31 2.69 -2.49
N SER A 14 2.47 3.48 -3.17
CA SER A 14 1.50 2.96 -4.14
C SER A 14 2.17 2.33 -5.36
N GLY A 15 3.26 2.92 -5.86
CA GLY A 15 4.02 2.37 -6.99
C GLY A 15 4.64 1.01 -6.65
N ILE A 16 5.27 0.87 -5.48
CA ILE A 16 5.88 -0.39 -5.04
C ILE A 16 4.80 -1.46 -4.81
N ALA A 17 3.70 -1.10 -4.11
CA ALA A 17 2.59 -2.04 -3.89
C ALA A 17 1.97 -2.52 -5.22
N PHE A 18 1.85 -1.64 -6.21
CA PHE A 18 1.37 -2.00 -7.54
C PHE A 18 2.30 -3.00 -8.25
N LEU A 19 3.61 -2.78 -8.20
CA LEU A 19 4.59 -3.70 -8.79
C LEU A 19 4.57 -5.07 -8.11
N LEU A 20 4.48 -5.12 -6.78
CA LEU A 20 4.37 -6.37 -6.03
C LEU A 20 3.06 -7.10 -6.36
N ALA A 21 1.94 -6.39 -6.47
CA ALA A 21 0.67 -6.98 -6.87
C ALA A 21 0.74 -7.57 -8.29
N LEU A 22 1.38 -6.89 -9.24
CA LEU A 22 1.64 -7.42 -10.57
C LEU A 22 2.50 -8.70 -10.52
N TRP A 23 3.57 -8.69 -9.72
CA TRP A 23 4.44 -9.86 -9.56
C TRP A 23 3.69 -11.07 -8.99
N GLY A 24 2.90 -10.86 -7.94
CA GLY A 24 2.07 -11.91 -7.36
C GLY A 24 1.01 -12.42 -8.34
N GLY A 25 0.40 -11.53 -9.12
CA GLY A 25 -0.55 -11.88 -10.18
C GLY A 25 0.09 -12.74 -11.28
N ILE A 26 1.26 -12.32 -11.78
CA ILE A 26 2.03 -13.09 -12.77
C ILE A 26 2.40 -14.46 -12.21
N THR A 27 2.84 -14.53 -10.96
CA THR A 27 3.18 -15.79 -10.29
C THR A 27 1.99 -16.75 -10.22
N ILE A 28 0.78 -16.25 -9.93
CA ILE A 28 -0.43 -17.07 -9.91
C ILE A 28 -0.80 -17.54 -11.33
N VAL A 29 -0.75 -16.66 -12.33
CA VAL A 29 -1.11 -16.98 -13.72
C VAL A 29 -0.15 -18.01 -14.31
N LEU A 30 1.15 -17.85 -14.06
CA LEU A 30 2.19 -18.77 -14.54
C LEU A 30 2.34 -20.03 -13.67
N ALA A 31 1.59 -20.16 -12.58
CA ALA A 31 1.71 -21.30 -11.67
C ALA A 31 1.37 -22.65 -12.34
N GLY A 32 0.64 -22.65 -13.46
CA GLY A 32 0.37 -23.87 -14.23
C GLY A 32 -0.38 -24.95 -13.43
N GLY A 33 -1.13 -24.55 -12.40
CA GLY A 33 -1.82 -25.46 -11.48
C GLY A 33 -1.00 -25.91 -10.27
N ASN A 34 0.25 -25.46 -10.10
CA ASN A 34 1.04 -25.71 -8.90
C ASN A 34 0.44 -24.93 -7.69
N PRO A 35 -0.08 -25.62 -6.66
CA PRO A 35 -0.71 -24.97 -5.51
C PRO A 35 0.26 -24.14 -4.67
N GLU A 36 1.55 -24.49 -4.65
CA GLU A 36 2.58 -23.75 -3.92
C GLU A 36 2.80 -22.36 -4.52
N LYS A 37 2.93 -22.29 -5.85
CA LYS A 37 3.10 -21.03 -6.59
C LYS A 37 1.86 -20.14 -6.51
N ILE A 38 0.67 -20.74 -6.50
CA ILE A 38 -0.58 -20.00 -6.29
C ILE A 38 -0.62 -19.38 -4.89
N ASN A 39 -0.22 -20.12 -3.86
CA ASN A 39 -0.16 -19.60 -2.50
C ASN A 39 0.90 -18.52 -2.33
N GLU A 40 2.09 -18.72 -2.90
CA GLU A 40 3.17 -17.72 -2.92
C GLU A 40 2.69 -16.40 -3.53
N GLY A 41 2.07 -16.45 -4.72
CA GLY A 41 1.56 -15.24 -5.36
C GLY A 41 0.41 -14.57 -4.58
N LYS A 42 -0.45 -15.36 -3.91
CA LYS A 42 -1.49 -14.82 -3.01
C LYS A 42 -0.88 -14.12 -1.80
N GLU A 43 0.18 -14.66 -1.22
CA GLU A 43 0.88 -14.06 -0.08
C GLU A 43 1.56 -12.74 -0.48
N VAL A 44 2.18 -12.69 -1.67
CA VAL A 44 2.73 -11.46 -2.24
C VAL A 44 1.66 -10.40 -2.46
N ILE A 45 0.50 -10.77 -3.01
CA ILE A 45 -0.62 -9.82 -3.18
C ILE A 45 -1.14 -9.36 -1.81
N THR A 46 -1.30 -10.28 -0.85
CA THR A 46 -1.83 -9.97 0.48
C THR A 46 -0.90 -9.01 1.23
N SER A 47 0.42 -9.22 1.15
CA SER A 47 1.41 -8.32 1.74
C SER A 47 1.42 -6.95 1.06
N ALA A 48 1.33 -6.90 -0.28
CA ALA A 48 1.22 -5.64 -1.02
C ALA A 48 -0.04 -4.84 -0.62
N VAL A 49 -1.19 -5.49 -0.54
CA VAL A 49 -2.46 -4.88 -0.11
C VAL A 49 -2.38 -4.42 1.34
N SER A 50 -1.81 -5.23 2.23
CA SER A 50 -1.65 -4.89 3.65
C SER A 50 -0.73 -3.67 3.83
N GLY A 51 0.37 -3.60 3.09
CA GLY A 51 1.28 -2.45 3.10
C GLY A 51 0.62 -1.18 2.58
N LEU A 52 -0.17 -1.28 1.50
CA LEU A 52 -0.92 -0.14 0.98
C LEU A 52 -1.99 0.33 1.96
N LEU A 53 -2.71 -0.61 2.59
CA LEU A 53 -3.71 -0.33 3.62
C LEU A 53 -3.07 0.38 4.83
N PHE A 54 -1.87 -0.05 5.23
CA PHE A 54 -1.11 0.57 6.31
C PHE A 54 -0.77 2.03 6.01
N ILE A 55 -0.29 2.33 4.79
CA ILE A 55 -0.02 3.72 4.37
C ILE A 55 -1.32 4.53 4.40
N LEU A 56 -2.42 3.97 3.88
CA LEU A 56 -3.72 4.63 3.85
C LEU A 56 -4.21 4.98 5.27
N PHE A 57 -4.13 4.03 6.19
CA PHE A 57 -4.47 4.22 7.60
C PHE A 57 -3.57 5.24 8.28
N SER A 58 -2.26 5.21 8.00
CA SER A 58 -1.31 6.15 8.57
C SER A 58 -1.66 7.59 8.16
N VAL A 59 -1.94 7.82 6.88
CA VAL A 59 -2.38 9.14 6.36
C VAL A 59 -3.74 9.52 6.92
N PHE A 60 -4.67 8.57 7.01
CA PHE A 60 -5.99 8.79 7.60
C PHE A 60 -5.89 9.26 9.05
N LEU A 61 -5.10 8.57 9.89
CA LEU A 61 -4.88 8.94 11.28
C LEU A 61 -4.20 10.30 11.41
N LEU A 62 -3.17 10.57 10.59
CA LEU A 62 -2.52 11.89 10.53
C LEU A 62 -3.51 13.01 10.22
N ARG A 63 -4.44 12.76 9.28
CA ARG A 63 -5.45 13.74 8.90
C ARG A 63 -6.54 13.87 9.95
N PHE A 64 -7.02 12.77 10.50
CA PHE A 64 -8.04 12.74 11.55
C PHE A 64 -7.55 13.46 12.81
N ILE A 65 -6.36 13.09 13.30
CA ILE A 65 -5.80 13.71 14.51
C ILE A 65 -5.34 15.14 14.21
N GLY A 66 -4.65 15.37 13.09
CA GLY A 66 -4.06 16.67 12.76
C GLY A 66 -5.04 17.75 12.29
N VAL A 67 -6.12 17.37 11.59
CA VAL A 67 -7.17 18.29 11.12
C VAL A 67 -8.31 18.33 12.13
N ASP A 68 -8.90 17.19 12.47
CA ASP A 68 -10.19 17.14 13.16
C ASP A 68 -10.05 17.31 14.68
N ILE A 69 -8.95 16.80 15.28
CA ILE A 69 -8.73 16.90 16.74
C ILE A 69 -7.91 18.13 17.11
N LEU A 70 -6.78 18.37 16.43
CA LEU A 70 -5.87 19.47 16.79
C LEU A 70 -6.13 20.77 16.00
N GLY A 71 -6.88 20.75 14.91
CA GLY A 71 -7.18 21.95 14.11
C GLY A 71 -5.96 22.61 13.42
N ILE A 72 -4.79 21.96 13.43
CA ILE A 72 -3.51 22.57 12.97
C ILE A 72 -3.44 22.67 11.44
N LEU A 73 -4.11 21.78 10.72
CA LEU A 73 -3.99 21.65 9.26
C LEU A 73 -4.87 22.64 8.44
N THR A 74 -5.53 23.60 9.08
CA THR A 74 -6.42 24.61 8.44
C THR A 74 -5.70 25.89 7.96
N LYS A 75 -4.37 26.02 8.14
CA LYS A 75 -3.56 27.07 7.48
C LYS A 75 -2.52 26.49 6.52
#